data_AF-X0KYY5-F1
#
_entry.id   AF-X0KYY5-F1
#
_cell.length_a   1.000
_cell.length_b   1.000
_cell.length_c   1.000
_cell.angle_alpha   90.00
_cell.angle_beta   90.00
_cell.angle_gamma   90.00
#
_symmetry.space_group_name_H-M   'P 1'
#
loop_
_entity.id
_entity.type
_entity.pdbx_description
1 polymer ?
#
loop_
_entity_poly.entity_id
_entity_poly.type
_entity_poly.pdbx_seq_one_letter_code
_entity_poly.pdbx_strand_id
1 'polypeptide(L)'
;MAAGRKGWEWWPSIVWQLVWTWIIAPVILWKSGNIRDTQGWGVQTMSCCLANLHAAPMWLIALYIPAMAPVNSVFVPPQWIALSIMIIEVFTIFLPCWEVFKHQSLRQETLDIIAQWESNKTLAPGSAKSITTRSTTISSESIFTMGALEYVLERNPEPLQQFSALRDFSGENIAFLRAIAEWKLSLPASVRGPKNQEDSATQELVHERFNSALRIYVNFISARDAEFQVNLSSQDLRKLENVFEASARTLYGEKRAVDPAPPFESFMMTSPAKVNSSGASAHGSENGIITASIEVSDRALYWGDVPEDFHGSIFDAAEASIKYLVLTNTWPKFAKDKHYSLASTDNLESGNVILTTRST
;
A
#
# COMPACT_ATOMS: atom_id res chain seq x y z
N MET A 1 37.38 0.08 41.77
CA MET A 1 36.04 -0.40 42.21
C MET A 1 34.99 0.56 41.69
N ALA A 2 34.50 0.36 40.47
CA ALA A 2 33.31 1.06 40.01
C ALA A 2 32.10 0.33 40.58
N ALA A 3 31.60 0.78 41.73
CA ALA A 3 30.31 0.34 42.23
C ALA A 3 29.25 0.80 41.22
N GLY A 4 28.91 -0.09 40.28
CA GLY A 4 27.77 0.11 39.40
C GLY A 4 26.55 0.43 40.26
N ARG A 5 25.90 1.56 39.99
CA ARG A 5 24.78 2.07 40.78
C ARG A 5 23.67 1.01 40.82
N LYS A 6 23.59 0.26 41.93
CA LYS A 6 22.54 -0.71 42.26
C LYS A 6 21.31 0.00 42.82
N GLY A 7 20.92 1.10 42.19
CA GLY A 7 19.82 1.92 42.65
C GLY A 7 18.48 1.42 42.10
N TRP A 8 17.42 1.58 42.89
CA TRP A 8 16.07 1.15 42.50
C TRP A 8 15.50 1.95 41.31
N GLU A 9 16.09 3.10 40.99
CA GLU A 9 15.65 4.00 39.93
C GLU A 9 15.68 3.39 38.52
N TRP A 10 16.43 2.31 38.30
CA TRP A 10 16.54 1.65 36.99
C TRP A 10 15.54 0.49 36.79
N TRP A 11 14.87 0.04 37.86
CA TRP A 11 13.89 -1.05 37.78
C TRP A 11 12.73 -0.80 36.82
N PRO A 12 12.13 0.41 36.75
CA PRO A 12 11.08 0.69 35.78
C PRO A 12 11.55 0.48 34.34
N SER A 13 12.76 0.96 34.01
CA SER A 13 13.35 0.77 32.68
C SER A 13 13.67 -0.70 32.39
N ILE A 14 14.17 -1.45 33.37
CA ILE A 14 14.40 -2.91 33.24
C ILE A 14 13.11 -3.66 32.93
N VAL A 15 12.08 -3.43 33.76
CA VAL A 15 10.79 -4.11 33.63
C VAL A 15 10.15 -3.74 32.29
N TRP A 16 10.19 -2.46 31.92
CA TRP A 16 9.67 -1.98 30.65
C TRP A 16 10.40 -2.63 29.46
N GLN A 17 11.73 -2.69 29.50
CA GLN A 17 12.54 -3.32 28.47
C GLN A 17 12.24 -4.83 28.37
N LEU A 18 12.10 -5.54 29.49
CA LEU A 18 11.73 -6.95 29.47
C LEU A 18 10.33 -7.18 28.91
N VAL A 19 9.34 -6.37 29.30
CA VAL A 19 7.97 -6.45 28.76
C VAL A 19 7.98 -6.21 27.25
N TRP A 20 8.67 -5.18 26.77
CA TRP A 20 8.77 -4.92 25.34
C TRP A 20 9.46 -6.04 24.59
N THR A 21 10.60 -6.51 25.07
CA THR A 21 11.44 -7.46 24.34
C THR A 21 10.93 -8.90 24.42
N TRP A 22 10.27 -9.29 25.50
CA TRP A 22 9.86 -10.69 25.73
C TRP A 22 8.36 -10.94 25.63
N ILE A 23 7.52 -9.89 25.62
CA ILE A 23 6.07 -10.01 25.44
C ILE A 23 5.65 -9.31 24.15
N ILE A 24 5.91 -8.00 24.04
CA ILE A 24 5.40 -7.21 22.92
C ILE A 24 6.10 -7.58 21.61
N ALA A 25 7.43 -7.69 21.61
CA ALA A 25 8.21 -8.03 20.42
C ALA A 25 7.85 -9.41 19.85
N PRO A 26 7.72 -10.50 20.64
CA PRO A 26 7.20 -11.77 20.12
C PRO A 26 5.78 -11.69 19.56
N VAL A 27 4.88 -10.91 20.17
CA VAL A 27 3.52 -10.70 19.62
C VAL A 27 3.58 -9.95 18.30
N ILE A 28 4.43 -8.93 18.18
CA ILE A 28 4.67 -8.20 16.93
C ILE A 28 5.23 -9.17 15.88
N LEU A 29 6.28 -9.93 16.21
CA LEU A 29 6.88 -10.94 15.32
C LEU A 29 5.86 -11.97 14.83
N TRP A 30 4.98 -12.44 15.73
CA TRP A 30 3.94 -13.40 15.37
C TRP A 30 2.89 -12.79 14.45
N LYS A 31 2.42 -11.57 14.75
CA LYS A 31 1.47 -10.85 13.89
C LYS A 31 2.08 -10.43 12.55
N SER A 32 3.37 -10.09 12.53
CA SER A 32 4.07 -9.62 11.33
C SER A 32 4.71 -10.73 10.53
N GLY A 33 4.73 -11.98 11.02
CA GLY A 33 5.49 -13.08 10.42
C GLY A 33 5.05 -13.46 9.00
N ASN A 34 3.85 -13.09 8.59
CA ASN A 34 3.35 -13.32 7.24
C ASN A 34 3.39 -12.08 6.33
N ILE A 35 3.90 -10.95 6.82
CA ILE A 35 4.01 -9.71 6.05
C ILE A 35 5.23 -9.83 5.14
N ARG A 36 4.99 -10.00 3.84
CA ARG A 36 6.03 -9.99 2.80
C ARG A 36 6.04 -8.66 2.08
N ASP A 37 6.45 -7.62 2.78
CA ASP A 37 6.44 -6.27 2.23
C ASP A 37 7.60 -6.02 1.24
N THR A 38 7.45 -5.02 0.39
CA THR A 38 8.47 -4.62 -0.60
C THR A 38 9.50 -3.64 -0.03
N GLN A 39 9.25 -3.11 1.17
CA GLN A 39 9.98 -2.00 1.82
C GLN A 39 10.77 -2.49 3.07
N GLY A 40 11.03 -3.81 3.13
CA GLY A 40 11.62 -4.59 4.23
C GLY A 40 11.34 -4.16 5.67
N TRP A 41 10.20 -3.52 5.91
CA TRP A 41 9.74 -3.09 7.23
C TRP A 41 9.60 -4.29 8.17
N GLY A 42 9.09 -5.41 7.66
CA GLY A 42 8.96 -6.65 8.44
C GLY A 42 10.32 -7.22 8.84
N VAL A 43 11.28 -7.23 7.92
CA VAL A 43 12.65 -7.73 8.17
C VAL A 43 13.39 -6.82 9.15
N GLN A 44 13.28 -5.50 8.99
CA GLN A 44 13.86 -4.53 9.91
C GLN A 44 13.30 -4.70 11.32
N THR A 45 11.96 -4.76 11.45
CA THR A 45 11.29 -4.94 12.74
C THR A 45 11.71 -6.26 13.39
N MET A 46 11.77 -7.34 12.61
CA MET A 46 12.21 -8.64 13.12
C MET A 46 13.65 -8.62 13.61
N SER A 47 14.56 -8.04 12.83
CA SER A 47 15.98 -7.96 13.15
C SER A 47 16.23 -7.11 14.39
N CYS A 48 15.52 -5.98 14.53
CA CYS A 48 15.58 -5.12 15.72
C CYS A 48 15.03 -5.82 16.97
N CYS A 49 13.94 -6.59 16.84
CA CYS A 49 13.40 -7.38 17.95
C CYS A 49 14.40 -8.44 18.43
N LEU A 50 15.00 -9.18 17.50
CA LEU A 50 16.01 -10.20 17.80
C LEU A 50 17.28 -9.59 18.43
N ALA A 51 17.73 -8.43 17.92
CA ALA A 51 18.89 -7.72 18.44
C ALA A 51 18.71 -7.31 19.92
N ASN A 52 17.49 -7.01 20.36
CA ASN A 52 17.21 -6.61 21.74
C ASN A 52 17.09 -7.78 22.72
N LEU A 53 16.81 -9.00 22.26
CA LEU A 53 16.45 -10.14 23.10
C LEU A 53 17.48 -10.43 24.21
N HIS A 54 18.76 -10.27 23.89
CA HIS A 54 19.87 -10.57 24.79
C HIS A 54 20.21 -9.42 25.77
N ALA A 55 19.82 -8.18 25.48
CA ALA A 55 20.35 -6.99 26.15
C ALA A 55 20.04 -6.96 27.65
N ALA A 56 18.76 -7.05 28.02
CA ALA A 56 18.32 -7.01 29.40
C ALA A 56 18.75 -8.27 30.21
N PRO A 57 18.61 -9.51 29.68
CA PRO A 57 19.12 -10.70 30.37
C PRO A 57 20.62 -10.63 30.65
N MET A 58 21.44 -10.28 29.65
CA MET A 58 22.90 -10.23 29.82
C MET A 58 23.33 -9.13 30.78
N TRP A 59 22.64 -7.99 30.78
CA TRP A 59 22.88 -6.95 31.76
C TRP A 59 22.59 -7.40 33.20
N LEU A 60 21.46 -8.08 33.44
CA LEU A 60 21.12 -8.62 34.76
C LEU A 60 22.12 -9.72 35.21
N ILE A 61 22.48 -10.62 34.30
CA ILE A 61 23.49 -11.66 34.56
C ILE A 61 24.82 -11.02 34.99
N ALA A 62 25.27 -9.99 34.26
CA ALA A 62 26.49 -9.27 34.57
C ALA A 62 26.44 -8.52 35.92
N LEU A 63 25.27 -8.08 36.38
CA LEU A 63 25.12 -7.39 37.67
C LEU A 63 25.05 -8.32 38.89
N TYR A 64 24.39 -9.48 38.73
CA TYR A 64 24.00 -10.32 39.87
C TYR A 64 24.77 -11.64 39.98
N ILE A 65 25.42 -12.12 38.91
CA ILE A 65 26.17 -13.38 38.93
C ILE A 65 27.66 -13.13 39.20
N PRO A 66 28.22 -13.59 40.34
CA PRO A 66 29.64 -13.38 40.67
C PRO A 66 30.60 -14.00 39.65
N ALA A 67 30.20 -15.08 38.98
CA ALA A 67 31.00 -15.74 37.96
C ALA A 67 31.27 -14.86 36.72
N MET A 68 30.52 -13.78 36.51
CA MET A 68 30.78 -12.80 35.43
C MET A 68 31.86 -11.78 35.80
N ALA A 69 32.45 -11.82 37.00
CA ALA A 69 33.49 -10.88 37.42
C ALA A 69 34.70 -10.78 36.47
N PRO A 70 35.23 -11.87 35.89
CA PRO A 70 36.31 -11.78 34.90
C PRO A 70 35.86 -11.04 33.62
N VAL A 71 34.65 -11.32 33.13
CA VAL A 71 34.07 -10.66 31.95
C VAL A 71 33.83 -9.18 32.23
N ASN A 72 33.29 -8.84 33.40
CA ASN A 72 33.01 -7.47 33.82
C ASN A 72 34.27 -6.60 33.97
N SER A 73 35.46 -7.21 34.04
CA SER A 73 36.73 -6.47 34.06
C SER A 73 37.07 -5.83 32.71
N VAL A 74 36.58 -6.43 31.62
CA VAL A 74 36.79 -5.97 30.24
C VAL A 74 35.50 -5.38 29.65
N PHE A 75 34.36 -5.99 29.97
CA PHE A 75 33.05 -5.65 29.42
C PHE A 75 32.05 -5.31 30.54
N VAL A 76 31.91 -4.02 30.85
CA VAL A 76 31.07 -3.56 31.96
C VAL A 76 29.59 -3.80 31.69
N PRO A 77 28.75 -4.07 32.72
CA PRO A 77 27.36 -4.48 32.52
C PRO A 77 26.53 -3.61 31.57
N PRO A 78 26.61 -2.26 31.58
CA PRO A 78 25.85 -1.43 30.63
C PRO A 78 26.23 -1.63 29.15
N GLN A 79 27.40 -2.18 28.84
CA GLN A 79 27.82 -2.39 27.46
C GLN A 79 26.98 -3.46 26.73
N TRP A 80 26.28 -4.35 27.45
CA TRP A 80 25.32 -5.28 26.83
C TRP A 80 24.15 -4.56 26.17
N ILE A 81 23.70 -3.44 26.76
CA ILE A 81 22.67 -2.57 26.18
C ILE A 81 23.26 -1.75 25.03
N ALA A 82 24.50 -1.25 25.18
CA ALA A 82 25.17 -0.53 24.11
C ALA A 82 25.35 -1.39 22.86
N LEU A 83 25.70 -2.68 23.04
CA LEU A 83 25.83 -3.64 21.95
C LEU A 83 24.50 -3.84 21.20
N SER A 84 23.38 -3.99 21.93
CA SER A 84 22.07 -4.12 21.27
C SER A 84 21.69 -2.84 20.51
N ILE A 85 21.96 -1.66 21.07
CA ILE A 85 21.71 -0.38 20.38
C ILE A 85 22.53 -0.30 19.10
N MET A 86 23.83 -0.63 19.14
CA MET A 86 24.69 -0.61 17.95
C MET A 86 24.16 -1.56 16.86
N ILE A 87 23.69 -2.76 17.22
CA ILE A 87 23.10 -3.71 16.26
C ILE A 87 21.79 -3.16 15.68
N ILE A 88 20.94 -2.56 16.51
CA ILE A 88 19.69 -1.91 16.04
C ILE A 88 20.04 -0.79 15.07
N GLU A 89 20.98 0.10 15.40
CA GLU A 89 21.41 1.20 14.54
C GLU A 89 21.86 0.71 13.17
N VAL A 90 22.61 -0.39 13.13
CA VAL A 90 22.99 -1.03 11.87
C VAL A 90 21.74 -1.42 11.07
N PHE A 91 20.78 -2.13 11.66
CA PHE A 91 19.58 -2.53 10.92
C PHE A 91 18.66 -1.36 10.57
N THR A 92 18.51 -0.35 11.44
CA THR A 92 17.62 0.80 11.21
C THR A 92 18.17 1.80 10.22
N ILE A 93 19.48 1.80 9.96
CA ILE A 93 20.11 2.71 8.99
C ILE A 93 20.39 1.96 7.69
N PHE A 94 21.07 0.82 7.75
CA PHE A 94 21.54 0.16 6.53
C PHE A 94 20.41 -0.49 5.73
N LEU A 95 19.38 -1.08 6.38
CA LEU A 95 18.28 -1.70 5.63
C LEU A 95 17.47 -0.67 4.83
N PRO A 96 17.00 0.46 5.41
CA PRO A 96 16.30 1.48 4.63
C PRO A 96 17.18 2.08 3.53
N CYS A 97 18.46 2.35 3.80
CA CYS A 97 19.38 2.84 2.78
C CYS A 97 19.50 1.86 1.60
N TRP A 98 19.72 0.58 1.90
CA TRP A 98 19.84 -0.47 0.88
C TRP A 98 18.57 -0.60 0.04
N GLU A 99 17.40 -0.55 0.67
CA GLU A 99 16.11 -0.61 -0.01
C GLU A 99 15.84 0.59 -0.89
N VAL A 100 16.20 1.80 -0.42
CA VAL A 100 16.13 3.00 -1.25
C VAL A 100 17.01 2.87 -2.48
N PHE A 101 18.26 2.39 -2.35
CA PHE A 101 19.13 2.17 -3.51
C PHE A 101 18.55 1.13 -4.47
N LYS A 102 18.04 0.01 -3.95
CA LYS A 102 17.39 -1.03 -4.75
C LYS A 102 16.17 -0.48 -5.49
N HIS A 103 15.35 0.33 -4.82
CA HIS A 103 14.16 0.95 -5.39
C HIS A 103 14.52 1.99 -6.46
N GLN A 104 15.51 2.84 -6.20
CA GLN A 104 16.00 3.82 -7.17
C GLN A 104 16.58 3.14 -8.41
N SER A 105 17.39 2.10 -8.22
CA SER A 105 17.93 1.31 -9.33
C SER A 105 16.82 0.67 -10.17
N LEU A 106 15.82 0.04 -9.53
CA LEU A 106 14.67 -0.54 -10.22
C LEU A 106 13.86 0.51 -10.99
N ARG A 107 13.64 1.67 -10.37
CA ARG A 107 12.89 2.77 -10.98
C ARG A 107 13.63 3.37 -12.16
N GLN A 108 14.95 3.57 -12.05
CA GLN A 108 15.79 4.05 -13.16
C GLN A 108 15.74 3.06 -14.33
N GLU A 109 15.94 1.77 -14.05
CA GLU A 109 15.87 0.71 -15.07
C GLU A 109 14.49 0.71 -15.77
N THR A 110 13.41 0.92 -15.02
CA THR A 110 12.05 1.05 -15.58
C THR A 110 11.92 2.29 -16.45
N LEU A 111 12.38 3.45 -15.98
CA LEU A 111 12.31 4.70 -16.73
C LEU A 111 13.13 4.65 -18.02
N ASP A 112 14.31 4.02 -17.99
CA ASP A 112 15.14 3.83 -19.17
C ASP A 112 14.45 2.94 -20.21
N ILE A 113 13.78 1.86 -19.77
CA ILE A 113 12.98 1.00 -20.64
C ILE A 113 11.80 1.78 -21.24
N ILE A 114 11.11 2.59 -20.45
CA ILE A 114 10.00 3.42 -20.93
C ILE A 114 10.51 4.44 -21.96
N ALA A 115 11.60 5.15 -21.67
CA ALA A 115 12.18 6.15 -22.56
C ALA A 115 12.66 5.53 -23.88
N GLN A 116 13.29 4.36 -23.81
CA GLN A 116 13.70 3.60 -24.99
C GLN A 116 12.47 3.23 -25.84
N TRP A 117 11.41 2.71 -25.21
CA TRP A 117 10.18 2.37 -25.91
C TRP A 117 9.51 3.60 -26.56
N GLU A 118 9.43 4.73 -25.85
CA GLU A 118 8.89 5.99 -26.38
C GLU A 118 9.67 6.52 -27.59
N SER A 119 11.01 6.43 -27.54
CA SER A 119 11.88 6.82 -28.65
C SER A 119 11.69 5.91 -29.88
N ASN A 120 11.54 4.60 -29.67
CA ASN A 120 11.28 3.65 -30.75
C ASN A 120 9.89 3.87 -31.39
N LYS A 121 8.90 4.29 -30.60
CA LYS A 121 7.55 4.62 -31.08
C LYS A 121 7.53 5.88 -31.94
N THR A 122 8.31 6.89 -31.59
CA THR A 122 8.42 8.14 -32.36
C THR A 122 9.21 7.99 -33.66
N LEU A 123 10.11 6.99 -33.75
CA LEU A 123 10.95 6.72 -34.92
C LEU A 123 10.32 5.79 -35.98
N ALA A 124 9.11 5.24 -35.78
CA ALA A 124 8.53 4.29 -36.75
C ALA A 124 7.00 4.34 -36.91
N PRO A 125 6.51 4.91 -38.04
CA PRO A 125 5.35 4.41 -38.74
C PRO A 125 5.72 3.55 -39.98
N GLY A 126 6.99 3.19 -40.21
CA GLY A 126 7.35 2.52 -41.47
C GLY A 126 8.76 1.96 -41.66
N SER A 127 9.47 1.47 -40.63
CA SER A 127 10.77 0.81 -40.86
C SER A 127 10.81 -0.61 -40.33
N ALA A 128 10.37 -1.54 -41.17
CA ALA A 128 10.73 -2.94 -41.05
C ALA A 128 12.18 -3.11 -41.53
N LYS A 129 13.13 -3.31 -40.59
CA LYS A 129 14.32 -4.19 -40.68
C LYS A 129 15.33 -3.87 -39.58
N SER A 130 15.48 -4.79 -38.63
CA SER A 130 16.73 -5.54 -38.39
C SER A 130 16.55 -6.40 -37.14
N ILE A 131 16.02 -7.61 -37.33
CA ILE A 131 16.13 -8.70 -36.36
C ILE A 131 17.50 -9.30 -36.58
N THR A 132 18.44 -9.09 -35.66
CA THR A 132 19.49 -10.06 -35.29
C THR A 132 20.24 -9.54 -34.06
N THR A 133 20.25 -10.38 -33.00
CA THR A 133 21.03 -10.28 -31.74
C THR A 133 20.43 -9.49 -30.56
N ARG A 134 19.30 -9.91 -29.97
CA ARG A 134 18.91 -9.47 -28.60
C ARG A 134 17.84 -10.34 -27.90
N SER A 135 17.93 -11.66 -27.99
CA SER A 135 16.84 -12.55 -27.52
C SER A 135 16.59 -12.62 -26.00
N THR A 136 17.39 -11.97 -25.14
CA THR A 136 17.12 -11.91 -23.68
C THR A 136 16.56 -10.58 -23.19
N THR A 137 16.78 -9.46 -23.89
CA THR A 137 16.36 -8.12 -23.44
C THR A 137 15.01 -7.67 -24.01
N ILE A 138 14.57 -8.26 -25.13
CA ILE A 138 13.26 -7.97 -25.73
C ILE A 138 12.11 -8.50 -24.84
N SER A 139 12.35 -9.57 -24.08
CA SER A 139 11.34 -10.12 -23.15
C SER A 139 11.12 -9.22 -21.94
N SER A 140 12.17 -8.56 -21.44
CA SER A 140 12.05 -7.63 -20.32
C SER A 140 11.45 -6.29 -20.75
N GLU A 141 11.78 -5.80 -21.96
CA GLU A 141 11.29 -4.52 -22.48
C GLU A 141 9.75 -4.51 -22.59
N SER A 142 9.13 -5.59 -23.07
CA SER A 142 7.67 -5.64 -23.25
C SER A 142 6.87 -5.61 -21.94
N ILE A 143 7.48 -6.06 -20.84
CA ILE A 143 6.78 -6.31 -19.57
C ILE A 143 6.73 -5.07 -18.70
N PHE A 144 7.70 -4.16 -18.81
CA PHE A 144 7.69 -2.88 -18.06
C PHE A 144 6.98 -1.73 -18.81
N THR A 145 6.19 -2.04 -19.84
CA THR A 145 5.48 -1.03 -20.64
C THR A 145 4.12 -0.63 -20.08
N MET A 146 3.66 0.57 -20.44
CA MET A 146 2.29 1.02 -20.16
C MET A 146 1.25 0.06 -20.75
N GLY A 147 1.47 -0.47 -21.95
CA GLY A 147 0.54 -1.41 -22.58
C GLY A 147 0.42 -2.74 -21.82
N ALA A 148 1.49 -3.23 -21.19
CA ALA A 148 1.42 -4.41 -20.35
C ALA A 148 0.64 -4.16 -19.05
N LEU A 149 0.81 -2.99 -18.44
CA LEU A 149 0.03 -2.57 -17.28
C LEU A 149 -1.47 -2.47 -17.63
N GLU A 150 -1.81 -1.77 -18.71
CA GLU A 150 -3.20 -1.62 -19.16
C GLU A 150 -3.84 -2.97 -19.49
N TYR A 151 -3.12 -3.87 -20.15
CA TYR A 151 -3.60 -5.22 -20.41
C TYR A 151 -3.95 -5.99 -19.12
N VAL A 152 -3.13 -5.88 -18.08
CA VAL A 152 -3.42 -6.51 -16.78
C VAL A 152 -4.61 -5.85 -16.09
N LEU A 153 -4.69 -4.52 -16.12
CA LEU A 153 -5.81 -3.77 -15.54
C LEU A 153 -7.14 -4.13 -16.19
N GLU A 154 -7.17 -4.31 -17.52
CA GLU A 154 -8.38 -4.66 -18.26
C GLU A 154 -8.79 -6.13 -18.09
N ARG A 155 -7.82 -7.05 -18.03
CA ARG A 155 -8.10 -8.48 -18.12
C ARG A 155 -8.20 -9.18 -16.78
N ASN A 156 -7.30 -8.86 -15.85
CA ASN A 156 -7.32 -9.44 -14.51
C ASN A 156 -6.53 -8.56 -13.52
N PRO A 157 -7.15 -7.49 -12.97
CA PRO A 157 -6.49 -6.59 -12.04
C PRO A 157 -6.30 -7.18 -10.64
N GLU A 158 -6.99 -8.27 -10.28
CA GLU A 158 -7.05 -8.80 -8.91
C GLU A 158 -5.67 -9.18 -8.34
N PRO A 159 -4.80 -9.92 -9.06
CA PRO A 159 -3.46 -10.24 -8.55
C PRO A 159 -2.59 -9.00 -8.31
N LEU A 160 -2.73 -7.98 -9.17
CA LEU A 160 -2.00 -6.72 -9.03
C LEU A 160 -2.52 -5.93 -7.82
N GLN A 161 -3.84 -5.92 -7.60
CA GLN A 161 -4.46 -5.28 -6.45
C GLN A 161 -4.09 -5.96 -5.13
N GLN A 162 -4.09 -7.30 -5.08
CA GLN A 162 -3.66 -8.04 -3.89
C GLN A 162 -2.20 -7.78 -3.58
N PHE A 163 -1.33 -7.76 -4.61
CA PHE A 163 0.07 -7.40 -4.44
C PHE A 163 0.23 -5.96 -3.93
N SER A 164 -0.47 -5.00 -4.52
CA SER A 164 -0.37 -3.60 -4.12
C SER A 164 -0.93 -3.37 -2.71
N ALA A 165 -2.02 -4.03 -2.32
CA ALA A 165 -2.58 -3.91 -0.97
C ALA A 165 -1.73 -4.59 0.11
N LEU A 166 -1.23 -5.80 -0.15
CA LEU A 166 -0.59 -6.63 0.89
C LEU A 166 0.93 -6.45 0.99
N ARG A 167 1.57 -5.99 -0.10
CA ARG A 167 3.04 -5.95 -0.19
C ARG A 167 3.57 -4.55 -0.42
N ASP A 168 2.95 -3.79 -1.32
CA ASP A 168 3.41 -2.45 -1.70
C ASP A 168 2.68 -1.31 -0.97
N PHE A 169 1.63 -1.64 -0.21
CA PHE A 169 0.74 -0.72 0.50
C PHE A 169 0.24 0.46 -0.37
N SER A 170 -0.09 0.15 -1.63
CA SER A 170 -0.55 1.07 -2.67
C SER A 170 -1.84 0.57 -3.36
N GLY A 171 -2.64 -0.18 -2.59
CA GLY A 171 -3.89 -0.83 -3.03
C GLY A 171 -4.92 0.15 -3.59
N GLU A 172 -4.97 1.34 -3.01
CA GLU A 172 -5.88 2.43 -3.37
C GLU A 172 -5.73 2.86 -4.84
N ASN A 173 -4.51 2.88 -5.37
CA ASN A 173 -4.27 3.26 -6.76
C ASN A 173 -4.91 2.27 -7.74
N ILE A 174 -4.78 0.97 -7.48
CA ILE A 174 -5.38 -0.08 -8.34
C ILE A 174 -6.90 -0.11 -8.17
N ALA A 175 -7.40 0.05 -6.94
CA ALA A 175 -8.83 0.10 -6.67
C ALA A 175 -9.50 1.31 -7.36
N PHE A 176 -8.85 2.47 -7.34
CA PHE A 176 -9.28 3.67 -8.06
C PHE A 176 -9.33 3.46 -9.57
N LEU A 177 -8.26 2.91 -10.16
CA LEU A 177 -8.23 2.62 -11.61
C LEU A 177 -9.33 1.63 -12.02
N ARG A 178 -9.60 0.62 -11.18
CA ARG A 178 -10.71 -0.32 -11.40
C ARG A 178 -12.06 0.39 -11.34
N ALA A 179 -12.28 1.23 -10.32
CA ALA A 179 -13.53 1.97 -10.17
C ALA A 179 -13.79 2.92 -11.36
N ILE A 180 -12.75 3.58 -11.88
CA ILE A 180 -12.87 4.40 -13.10
C ILE A 180 -13.20 3.53 -14.32
N ALA A 181 -12.54 2.38 -14.49
CA ALA A 181 -12.82 1.48 -15.59
C ALA A 181 -14.28 1.00 -15.57
N GLU A 182 -14.78 0.59 -14.39
CA GLU A 182 -16.18 0.20 -14.18
C GLU A 182 -17.15 1.35 -14.50
N TRP A 183 -16.85 2.57 -14.02
CA TRP A 183 -17.66 3.76 -14.31
C TRP A 183 -17.65 4.16 -15.80
N LYS A 184 -16.54 3.96 -16.50
CA LYS A 184 -16.46 4.17 -17.96
C LYS A 184 -17.23 3.10 -18.73
N LEU A 185 -17.25 1.86 -18.24
CA LEU A 185 -17.97 0.73 -18.85
C LEU A 185 -19.47 0.73 -18.57
N SER A 186 -19.93 1.35 -17.48
CA SER A 186 -21.36 1.49 -17.17
C SER A 186 -22.09 2.44 -18.13
N LEU A 187 -21.45 2.90 -19.22
CA LEU A 187 -22.07 3.66 -20.29
C LEU A 187 -22.99 2.78 -21.14
N PRO A 188 -24.28 3.11 -21.28
CA PRO A 188 -25.13 2.47 -22.27
C PRO A 188 -24.70 2.89 -23.69
N ALA A 189 -24.46 1.92 -24.58
CA ALA A 189 -24.14 2.14 -26.00
C ALA A 189 -25.35 2.61 -26.86
N SER A 190 -26.45 3.07 -26.25
CA SER A 190 -27.72 3.32 -26.93
C SER A 190 -28.35 4.65 -26.52
N VAL A 191 -27.89 5.74 -27.14
CA VAL A 191 -28.75 6.87 -27.53
C VAL A 191 -28.83 6.89 -29.06
N ARG A 192 -29.36 5.79 -29.63
CA ARG A 192 -29.74 5.66 -31.04
C ARG A 192 -31.16 5.11 -31.12
N GLY A 193 -32.12 5.92 -30.69
CA GLY A 193 -33.55 5.70 -30.87
C GLY A 193 -34.23 7.03 -31.22
N PRO A 194 -35.32 7.03 -32.01
CA PRO A 194 -35.84 8.25 -32.61
C PRO A 194 -36.31 9.24 -31.54
N LYS A 195 -35.74 10.44 -31.64
CA LYS A 195 -36.10 11.71 -30.98
C LYS A 195 -37.60 11.80 -30.74
N ASN A 196 -38.02 11.88 -29.48
CA ASN A 196 -39.28 12.50 -28.99
C ASN A 196 -39.54 12.27 -27.48
N GLN A 197 -38.54 11.79 -26.71
CA GLN A 197 -38.64 11.60 -25.25
C GLN A 197 -37.30 11.92 -24.57
N GLU A 198 -36.64 13.01 -25.00
CA GLU A 198 -35.19 13.23 -24.81
C GLU A 198 -34.78 13.96 -23.52
N ASP A 199 -35.71 14.48 -22.71
CA ASP A 199 -35.30 15.33 -21.57
C ASP A 199 -35.21 14.59 -20.21
N SER A 200 -36.22 13.81 -19.80
CA SER A 200 -36.19 13.19 -18.45
C SER A 200 -35.28 11.96 -18.36
N ALA A 201 -35.32 11.06 -19.36
CA ALA A 201 -34.50 9.85 -19.35
C ALA A 201 -33.00 10.19 -19.49
N THR A 202 -32.67 11.21 -20.27
CA THR A 202 -31.28 11.70 -20.39
C THR A 202 -30.82 12.36 -19.10
N GLN A 203 -31.68 13.14 -18.42
CA GLN A 203 -31.37 13.71 -17.11
C GLN A 203 -31.16 12.63 -16.04
N GLU A 204 -32.02 11.61 -15.97
CA GLU A 204 -31.87 10.49 -15.03
C GLU A 204 -30.54 9.76 -15.22
N LEU A 205 -30.14 9.50 -16.47
CA LEU A 205 -28.84 8.89 -16.79
C LEU A 205 -27.66 9.77 -16.39
N VAL A 206 -27.77 11.09 -16.58
CA VAL A 206 -26.72 12.05 -16.16
C VAL A 206 -26.60 12.07 -14.64
N HIS A 207 -27.72 12.05 -13.91
CA HIS A 207 -27.72 11.99 -12.44
C HIS A 207 -27.14 10.67 -11.92
N GLU A 208 -27.49 9.53 -12.52
CA GLU A 208 -26.91 8.24 -12.15
C GLU A 208 -25.40 8.23 -12.37
N ARG A 209 -24.94 8.74 -13.52
CA ARG A 209 -23.52 8.85 -13.84
C ARG A 209 -22.77 9.78 -12.89
N PHE A 210 -23.38 10.92 -12.54
CA PHE A 210 -22.84 11.87 -11.58
C PHE A 210 -22.74 11.25 -10.19
N ASN A 211 -23.77 10.55 -9.73
CA ASN A 211 -23.75 9.85 -8.44
C ASN A 211 -22.68 8.77 -8.38
N SER A 212 -22.51 7.99 -9.45
CA SER A 212 -21.44 7.02 -9.53
C SER A 212 -20.05 7.69 -9.52
N ALA A 213 -19.88 8.82 -10.20
CA ALA A 213 -18.64 9.59 -10.16
C ALA A 213 -18.38 10.20 -8.77
N LEU A 214 -19.43 10.70 -8.11
CA LEU A 214 -19.38 11.26 -6.76
C LEU A 214 -18.92 10.20 -5.75
N ARG A 215 -19.37 8.94 -5.88
CA ARG A 215 -18.88 7.83 -5.05
C ARG A 215 -17.38 7.60 -5.23
N ILE A 216 -16.87 7.65 -6.45
CA ILE A 216 -15.42 7.53 -6.72
C ILE A 216 -14.66 8.66 -6.04
N TYR A 217 -15.15 9.90 -6.16
CA TYR A 217 -14.55 11.05 -5.49
C TYR A 217 -14.50 10.85 -3.97
N VAL A 218 -15.61 10.48 -3.35
CA VAL A 218 -15.72 10.31 -1.89
C VAL A 218 -14.81 9.19 -1.38
N ASN A 219 -14.74 8.06 -2.10
CA ASN A 219 -14.00 6.88 -1.64
C ASN A 219 -12.49 6.95 -1.88
N PHE A 220 -12.04 7.68 -2.91
CA PHE A 220 -10.62 7.66 -3.32
C PHE A 220 -9.94 9.02 -3.32
N ILE A 221 -10.66 10.13 -3.45
CA ILE A 221 -10.08 11.46 -3.70
C ILE A 221 -10.30 12.43 -2.53
N SER A 222 -11.47 12.37 -1.89
CA SER A 222 -11.85 13.34 -0.87
C SER A 222 -10.90 13.31 0.33
N ALA A 223 -10.34 14.47 0.66
CA ALA A 223 -9.49 14.66 1.83
C ALA A 223 -10.19 14.37 3.18
N ARG A 224 -11.53 14.33 3.17
CA ARG A 224 -12.38 14.26 4.35
C ARG A 224 -13.05 12.91 4.53
N ASP A 225 -13.30 12.21 3.43
CA ASP A 225 -14.11 10.99 3.42
C ASP A 225 -13.34 9.74 3.01
N ALA A 226 -12.31 9.86 2.16
CA ALA A 226 -11.57 8.69 1.69
C ALA A 226 -10.64 8.17 2.80
N GLU A 227 -10.77 6.86 3.11
CA GLU A 227 -9.91 6.17 4.07
C GLU A 227 -8.45 6.11 3.58
N PHE A 228 -8.27 5.83 2.29
CA PHE A 228 -6.97 5.80 1.62
C PHE A 228 -7.04 6.65 0.35
N GLN A 229 -6.55 7.89 0.44
CA GLN A 229 -6.57 8.85 -0.66
C GLN A 229 -5.51 8.51 -1.73
N VAL A 230 -5.90 8.60 -3.00
CA VAL A 230 -4.94 8.50 -4.11
C VAL A 230 -4.06 9.73 -4.18
N ASN A 231 -2.79 9.52 -4.53
CA ASN A 231 -1.81 10.60 -4.61
C ASN A 231 -1.96 11.39 -5.93
N LEU A 232 -2.76 12.45 -5.89
CA LEU A 232 -3.00 13.34 -7.03
C LEU A 232 -2.24 14.67 -6.90
N SER A 233 -1.97 15.29 -8.06
CA SER A 233 -1.46 16.65 -8.09
C SER A 233 -2.50 17.60 -7.49
N SER A 234 -2.05 18.68 -6.83
CA SER A 234 -2.97 19.69 -6.27
C SER A 234 -3.87 20.32 -7.35
N GLN A 235 -3.40 20.36 -8.60
CA GLN A 235 -4.18 20.87 -9.72
C GLN A 235 -5.36 19.94 -10.05
N ASP A 236 -5.12 18.63 -10.14
CA ASP A 236 -6.17 17.66 -10.48
C ASP A 236 -7.13 17.45 -9.30
N LEU A 237 -6.59 17.43 -8.08
CA LEU A 237 -7.40 17.39 -6.86
C LEU A 237 -8.36 18.59 -6.79
N ARG A 238 -7.87 19.82 -7.00
CA ARG A 238 -8.73 21.02 -7.00
C ARG A 238 -9.82 20.99 -8.07
N LYS A 239 -9.51 20.49 -9.27
CA LYS A 239 -10.52 20.35 -10.34
C LYS A 239 -11.66 19.43 -9.89
N LEU A 240 -11.31 18.30 -9.26
CA LEU A 240 -12.29 17.32 -8.79
C LEU A 240 -13.06 17.84 -7.56
N GLU A 241 -12.39 18.53 -6.63
CA GLU A 241 -13.03 19.21 -5.50
C GLU A 241 -14.07 20.24 -5.97
N ASN A 242 -13.73 21.08 -6.96
CA ASN A 242 -14.65 22.09 -7.48
C ASN A 242 -15.96 21.49 -8.03
N VAL A 243 -15.91 20.28 -8.58
CA VAL A 243 -17.08 19.59 -9.12
C VAL A 243 -17.84 18.83 -8.04
N PHE A 244 -17.14 18.05 -7.21
CA PHE A 244 -17.80 17.05 -6.37
C PHE A 244 -17.95 17.45 -4.90
N GLU A 245 -17.15 18.38 -4.38
CA GLU A 245 -17.08 18.63 -2.93
C GLU A 245 -18.41 19.18 -2.37
N ALA A 246 -19.06 20.11 -3.06
CA ALA A 246 -20.35 20.65 -2.61
C ALA A 246 -21.45 19.55 -2.56
N SER A 247 -21.45 18.68 -3.55
CA SER A 247 -22.38 17.54 -3.62
C SER A 247 -22.06 16.51 -2.53
N ALA A 248 -20.78 16.25 -2.28
CA ALA A 248 -20.31 15.39 -1.21
C ALA A 248 -20.72 15.91 0.16
N ARG A 249 -20.57 17.22 0.44
CA ARG A 249 -21.02 17.81 1.71
C ARG A 249 -22.52 17.72 1.90
N THR A 250 -23.30 17.88 0.83
CA THR A 250 -24.76 17.75 0.88
C THR A 250 -25.18 16.33 1.26
N LEU A 251 -24.47 15.31 0.77
CA LEU A 251 -24.84 13.91 0.93
C LEU A 251 -24.25 13.26 2.21
N TYR A 252 -22.99 13.57 2.53
CA TYR A 252 -22.23 12.92 3.61
C TYR A 252 -22.00 13.83 4.82
N GLY A 253 -22.45 15.09 4.74
CA GLY A 253 -22.32 16.09 5.79
C GLY A 253 -20.93 16.74 5.86
N GLU A 254 -20.84 17.76 6.72
CA GLU A 254 -19.61 18.52 6.94
C GLU A 254 -18.68 17.73 7.87
N LYS A 255 -17.68 17.07 7.31
CA LYS A 255 -16.60 16.42 8.06
C LYS A 255 -15.35 17.30 8.03
N ARG A 256 -14.59 17.32 9.13
CA ARG A 256 -13.31 18.03 9.19
C ARG A 256 -12.28 17.26 8.37
N ALA A 257 -11.51 17.98 7.54
CA ALA A 257 -10.37 17.38 6.86
C ALA A 257 -9.40 16.80 7.89
N VAL A 258 -8.98 15.55 7.67
CA VAL A 258 -8.01 14.89 8.54
C VAL A 258 -6.65 15.49 8.24
N ASP A 259 -6.00 16.07 9.25
CA ASP A 259 -4.63 16.56 9.11
C ASP A 259 -3.68 15.35 8.99
N PRO A 260 -2.88 15.25 7.92
CA PRO A 260 -1.91 14.16 7.77
C PRO A 260 -0.73 14.27 8.75
N ALA A 261 -0.51 15.42 9.42
CA ALA A 261 0.62 15.62 10.31
C ALA A 261 0.50 14.91 11.68
N PRO A 262 -0.70 14.77 12.29
CA PRO A 262 -0.90 13.95 13.49
C PRO A 262 -1.83 12.74 13.23
N PRO A 263 -1.38 11.67 12.55
CA PRO A 263 -2.21 10.51 12.24
C PRO A 263 -2.69 9.75 13.51
N PHE A 264 -2.08 10.00 14.67
CA PHE A 264 -2.43 9.37 15.95
C PHE A 264 -3.42 10.17 16.81
N GLU A 265 -3.73 11.43 16.46
CA GLU A 265 -4.70 12.24 17.23
C GLU A 265 -6.11 11.62 17.18
N SER A 266 -6.45 10.99 16.06
CA SER A 266 -7.75 10.33 15.86
C SER A 266 -7.99 9.15 16.81
N PHE A 267 -6.92 8.51 17.30
CA PHE A 267 -7.02 7.32 18.15
C PHE A 267 -7.49 7.61 19.59
N MET A 268 -7.46 8.88 20.03
CA MET A 268 -7.77 9.25 21.42
C MET A 268 -9.17 9.82 21.67
N MET A 269 -10.02 10.02 20.65
CA MET A 269 -11.30 10.71 20.86
C MET A 269 -12.49 10.17 20.06
N THR A 270 -12.65 8.86 19.99
CA THR A 270 -13.98 8.25 19.83
C THR A 270 -14.58 8.00 21.22
N SER A 271 -15.03 9.06 21.87
CA SER A 271 -15.97 8.90 22.98
C SER A 271 -17.22 8.21 22.43
N PRO A 272 -17.71 7.10 23.01
CA PRO A 272 -18.91 6.45 22.54
C PRO A 272 -20.07 7.40 22.80
N ALA A 273 -20.52 8.09 21.75
CA ALA A 273 -21.74 8.85 21.78
C ALA A 273 -22.86 7.88 22.18
N LYS A 274 -23.45 8.19 23.34
CA LYS A 274 -24.57 7.52 23.99
C LYS A 274 -25.69 7.23 22.99
N VAL A 275 -25.76 5.99 22.51
CA VAL A 275 -26.94 5.45 21.83
C VAL A 275 -27.63 4.53 22.83
N ASN A 276 -28.78 4.97 23.33
CA ASN A 276 -29.68 4.11 24.07
C ASN A 276 -30.32 3.13 23.08
N SER A 277 -29.87 1.89 23.04
CA SER A 277 -30.71 0.79 22.56
C SER A 277 -30.37 -0.51 23.28
N SER A 278 -31.33 -0.95 24.07
CA SER A 278 -31.42 -2.23 24.75
C SER A 278 -31.43 -3.37 23.73
N GLY A 279 -30.61 -4.40 23.92
CA GLY A 279 -30.68 -5.64 23.15
C GLY A 279 -29.35 -6.38 23.12
N ALA A 280 -29.11 -7.20 24.13
CA ALA A 280 -27.94 -8.08 24.19
C ALA A 280 -27.99 -9.18 23.12
N SER A 281 -26.88 -9.35 22.40
CA SER A 281 -26.45 -10.65 21.86
C SER A 281 -24.92 -10.64 21.78
N ALA A 282 -24.31 -11.57 22.52
CA ALA A 282 -22.87 -11.68 22.71
C ALA A 282 -22.25 -12.58 21.63
N HIS A 283 -22.09 -12.07 20.41
CA HIS A 283 -21.06 -12.50 19.45
C HIS A 283 -21.17 -11.62 18.20
N GLY A 284 -20.16 -10.80 17.90
CA GLY A 284 -20.22 -10.00 16.67
C GLY A 284 -19.21 -8.88 16.61
N SER A 285 -18.12 -9.16 15.89
CA SER A 285 -17.49 -8.27 14.92
C SER A 285 -17.65 -6.76 15.14
N GLU A 286 -16.60 -6.15 15.67
CA GLU A 286 -16.33 -4.71 15.65
C GLU A 286 -16.34 -4.09 14.23
N ASN A 287 -16.33 -4.91 13.17
CA ASN A 287 -16.55 -4.45 11.79
C ASN A 287 -18.02 -4.07 11.50
N GLY A 288 -19.00 -4.53 12.30
CA GLY A 288 -20.43 -4.37 11.99
C GLY A 288 -20.96 -2.93 12.11
N ILE A 289 -20.37 -2.09 12.98
CA ILE A 289 -20.86 -0.73 13.24
C ILE A 289 -20.40 0.25 12.16
N ILE A 290 -19.18 0.11 11.66
CA ILE A 290 -18.61 0.95 10.59
C ILE A 290 -19.22 0.55 9.23
N THR A 291 -19.36 -0.75 8.97
CA THR A 291 -20.01 -1.27 7.76
C THR A 291 -21.45 -0.79 7.66
N ALA A 292 -22.22 -0.75 8.75
CA ALA A 292 -23.59 -0.23 8.72
C ALA A 292 -23.67 1.26 8.34
N SER A 293 -22.74 2.12 8.79
CA SER A 293 -22.74 3.55 8.43
C SER A 293 -22.34 3.80 6.97
N ILE A 294 -21.42 2.99 6.43
CA ILE A 294 -21.01 3.06 5.01
C ILE A 294 -22.12 2.49 4.11
N GLU A 295 -22.72 1.35 4.47
CA GLU A 295 -23.82 0.74 3.71
C GLU A 295 -25.11 1.58 3.71
N VAL A 296 -25.39 2.33 4.77
CA VAL A 296 -26.53 3.26 4.82
C VAL A 296 -26.28 4.51 3.97
N SER A 297 -25.03 5.00 3.91
CA SER A 297 -24.67 6.14 3.07
C SER A 297 -24.54 5.78 1.59
N ASP A 298 -24.14 4.54 1.27
CA ASP A 298 -23.98 4.04 -0.10
C ASP A 298 -25.30 3.99 -0.88
N ARG A 299 -26.44 3.94 -0.17
CA ARG A 299 -27.79 4.00 -0.77
C ARG A 299 -28.34 5.40 -0.99
N ALA A 300 -27.72 6.43 -0.40
CA ALA A 300 -28.17 7.80 -0.57
C ALA A 300 -27.68 8.33 -1.92
N LEU A 301 -28.60 8.79 -2.77
CA LEU A 301 -28.29 9.43 -4.04
C LEU A 301 -28.41 10.95 -3.88
N TYR A 302 -27.49 11.68 -4.48
CA TYR A 302 -27.57 13.12 -4.66
C TYR A 302 -28.60 13.44 -5.75
N TRP A 303 -29.59 14.25 -5.37
CA TRP A 303 -30.70 14.69 -6.23
C TRP A 303 -30.66 16.19 -6.56
N GLY A 304 -29.59 16.90 -6.18
CA GLY A 304 -29.43 18.32 -6.51
C GLY A 304 -28.90 18.54 -7.92
N ASP A 305 -28.67 19.80 -8.27
CA ASP A 305 -28.17 20.17 -9.60
C ASP A 305 -26.79 19.58 -9.88
N VAL A 306 -26.62 19.01 -11.08
CA VAL A 306 -25.34 18.52 -11.57
C VAL A 306 -24.49 19.72 -12.03
N PRO A 307 -23.26 19.90 -11.52
CA PRO A 307 -22.40 21.01 -11.92
C PRO A 307 -22.10 21.02 -13.43
N GLU A 308 -22.05 22.21 -14.03
CA GLU A 308 -21.80 22.40 -15.47
C GLU A 308 -20.43 21.85 -15.92
N ASP A 309 -19.45 21.83 -15.02
CA ASP A 309 -18.11 21.32 -15.28
C ASP A 309 -18.03 19.78 -15.30
N PHE A 310 -19.11 19.07 -14.94
CA PHE A 310 -19.15 17.61 -14.99
C PHE A 310 -19.27 17.10 -16.43
N HIS A 311 -18.35 16.23 -16.82
CA HIS A 311 -18.29 15.69 -18.19
C HIS A 311 -17.68 14.29 -18.21
N GLY A 312 -17.82 13.59 -19.35
CA GLY A 312 -17.47 12.16 -19.46
C GLY A 312 -15.99 11.81 -19.30
N SER A 313 -15.09 12.79 -19.45
CA SER A 313 -13.64 12.66 -19.27
C SER A 313 -13.12 13.30 -17.98
N ILE A 314 -13.99 13.57 -17.00
CA ILE A 314 -13.63 14.29 -15.76
C ILE A 314 -12.47 13.64 -15.00
N PHE A 315 -12.32 12.31 -15.09
CA PHE A 315 -11.26 11.57 -14.42
C PHE A 315 -10.03 11.28 -15.29
N ASP A 316 -10.01 11.63 -16.58
CA ASP A 316 -8.95 11.17 -17.51
C ASP A 316 -7.55 11.63 -17.09
N ALA A 317 -7.43 12.87 -16.60
CA ALA A 317 -6.15 13.40 -16.11
C ALA A 317 -5.69 12.67 -14.84
N ALA A 318 -6.61 12.42 -13.90
CA ALA A 318 -6.31 11.70 -12.67
C ALA A 318 -5.96 10.23 -12.95
N GLU A 319 -6.72 9.57 -13.83
CA GLU A 319 -6.45 8.20 -14.28
C GLU A 319 -5.06 8.09 -14.91
N ALA A 320 -4.70 8.99 -15.82
CA ALA A 320 -3.38 9.00 -16.46
C ALA A 320 -2.25 9.21 -15.45
N SER A 321 -2.43 10.11 -14.49
CA SER A 321 -1.46 10.37 -13.42
C SER A 321 -1.25 9.15 -12.53
N ILE A 322 -2.33 8.50 -12.09
CA ILE A 322 -2.26 7.29 -11.26
C ILE A 322 -1.71 6.09 -12.04
N LYS A 323 -2.08 5.91 -13.33
CA LYS A 323 -1.46 4.90 -14.20
C LYS A 323 0.05 5.07 -14.28
N TYR A 324 0.52 6.29 -14.47
CA TYR A 324 1.97 6.57 -14.51
C TYR A 324 2.65 6.32 -13.15
N LEU A 325 2.00 6.71 -12.04
CA LEU A 325 2.49 6.44 -10.69
C LEU A 325 2.64 4.93 -10.45
N VAL A 326 1.63 4.15 -10.81
CA VAL A 326 1.64 2.67 -10.70
C VAL A 326 2.71 2.08 -11.62
N LEU A 327 2.82 2.54 -12.86
CA LEU A 327 3.80 2.07 -13.84
C LEU A 327 5.24 2.24 -13.35
N THR A 328 5.52 3.35 -12.65
CA THR A 328 6.88 3.70 -12.23
C THR A 328 7.27 3.18 -10.84
N ASN A 329 6.30 2.76 -10.01
CA ASN A 329 6.58 2.32 -8.63
C ASN A 329 6.13 0.87 -8.37
N THR A 330 4.84 0.57 -8.54
CA THR A 330 4.25 -0.72 -8.14
C THR A 330 4.42 -1.80 -9.21
N TRP A 331 4.19 -1.43 -10.47
CA TRP A 331 4.26 -2.34 -11.60
C TRP A 331 5.63 -3.05 -11.74
N PRO A 332 6.78 -2.36 -11.62
CA PRO A 332 8.07 -3.02 -11.78
C PRO A 332 8.35 -4.07 -10.70
N LYS A 333 7.86 -3.81 -9.48
CA LYS A 333 7.97 -4.74 -8.34
C LYS A 333 7.10 -5.98 -8.59
N PHE A 334 5.87 -5.79 -9.04
CA PHE A 334 4.94 -6.87 -9.36
C PHE A 334 5.45 -7.74 -10.53
N ALA A 335 5.89 -7.11 -11.61
CA ALA A 335 6.44 -7.81 -12.77
C ALA A 335 7.66 -8.66 -12.39
N LYS A 336 8.62 -8.11 -11.62
CA LYS A 336 9.77 -8.88 -11.13
C LYS A 336 9.34 -10.03 -10.20
N ASP A 337 8.42 -9.81 -9.27
CA ASP A 337 7.92 -10.86 -8.35
C ASP A 337 7.27 -12.03 -9.13
N LYS A 338 6.44 -11.72 -10.14
CA LYS A 338 5.86 -12.70 -11.07
C LYS A 338 6.94 -13.47 -11.84
N HIS A 339 7.94 -12.78 -12.38
CA HIS A 339 9.04 -13.44 -13.10
C HIS A 339 9.86 -14.37 -12.22
N TYR A 340 10.23 -13.94 -11.00
CA TYR A 340 10.95 -14.78 -10.07
C TYR A 340 10.12 -16.00 -9.64
N SER A 341 8.81 -15.82 -9.43
CA SER A 341 7.90 -16.93 -9.11
C SER A 341 7.86 -17.97 -10.24
N LEU A 342 7.72 -17.53 -11.50
CA LEU A 342 7.64 -18.43 -12.66
C LEU A 342 8.97 -19.14 -12.93
N ALA A 343 10.09 -18.41 -12.86
CA ALA A 343 11.41 -19.02 -13.02
C ALA A 343 11.73 -20.03 -11.90
N SER A 344 11.20 -19.81 -10.69
CA SER A 344 11.36 -20.76 -9.58
C SER A 344 10.56 -22.05 -9.79
N THR A 345 9.34 -21.97 -10.35
CA THR A 345 8.54 -23.15 -10.67
C THR A 345 9.14 -23.97 -11.82
N ASP A 346 9.67 -23.32 -12.85
CA ASP A 346 10.30 -24.00 -14.00
C ASP A 346 11.59 -24.76 -13.59
N ASN A 347 12.34 -24.20 -12.64
CA ASN A 347 13.52 -24.86 -12.07
C ASN A 347 13.16 -26.07 -11.20
N LEU A 348 12.01 -26.05 -10.51
CA LEU A 348 11.49 -27.20 -9.76
C LEU A 348 10.97 -28.31 -10.69
N GLU A 349 10.31 -27.96 -11.80
CA GLU A 349 9.87 -28.93 -12.80
C GLU A 349 11.05 -29.56 -13.55
N SER A 350 12.06 -28.76 -13.94
CA SER A 350 13.28 -29.27 -14.57
C SER A 350 14.11 -30.17 -13.64
N GLY A 351 14.10 -29.90 -12.33
CA GLY A 351 14.73 -30.75 -11.32
C GLY A 351 14.06 -32.13 -11.19
N ASN A 352 12.74 -32.21 -11.40
CA ASN A 352 12.01 -33.48 -11.38
C ASN A 352 12.25 -34.33 -12.65
N VAL A 353 12.48 -33.72 -13.82
CA VAL A 353 12.75 -34.45 -15.07
C VAL A 353 14.14 -35.13 -15.07
N ILE A 354 15.12 -34.56 -14.34
CA ILE A 354 16.46 -35.15 -14.22
C ILE A 354 16.47 -36.39 -13.31
N LEU A 355 15.51 -36.53 -12.39
CA LEU A 355 15.40 -37.71 -11.52
C LEU A 355 14.67 -38.89 -12.19
N THR A 356 13.85 -38.66 -13.22
CA THR A 356 13.12 -39.72 -13.93
C THR A 356 13.90 -40.36 -15.08
N THR A 357 15.03 -39.77 -15.50
CA THR A 357 15.87 -40.28 -16.61
C THR A 357 17.06 -41.13 -16.15
N ARG A 358 17.17 -41.40 -14.85
CA ARG A 358 18.23 -42.24 -14.26
C ARG A 358 17.67 -43.49 -13.58
N SER A 359 16.75 -44.17 -14.26
CA SER A 359 16.35 -45.54 -13.91
C SER A 359 15.89 -46.31 -15.16
N THR A 360 16.83 -46.60 -16.05
CA THR A 360 16.73 -47.74 -16.98
C THR A 360 18.13 -48.28 -17.21
#